data_AF-A0A2D6TNY7-F1
#
_entry.id   AF-A0A2D6TNY7-F1
#
_cell.length_a   1.000
_cell.length_b   1.000
_cell.length_c   1.000
_cell.angle_alpha   90.00
_cell.angle_beta   90.00
_cell.angle_gamma   90.00
#
_symmetry.space_group_name_H-M   'P 1'
#
loop_
_entity.id
_entity.type
_entity.pdbx_description
1 polymer ?
#
loop_
_entity_poly.entity_id
_entity_poly.type
_entity_poly.pdbx_seq_one_letter_code
_entity_poly.pdbx_strand_id
1 'polypeptide(L)'
;MEEYTKEDSIGFDKHKTKMKLLVFASFFGILILLIYTSFVGNFSFTGGTIVENISINKIKINADLTIPQLELDDEFNSIKIKGNSNSFLYVGNQKFDLSDFNNYIILENYEGKIYFNNENIFKFNGKVNNTIINGIPVTSKSGKNTKIYFDENFSYSSLEIRNMAFIKKLDYTTSGKISLNNGKNVLDINDEELIIDRFQGDLKISRRKLNLDGYIAGLKIVGDSDISIVV
;
A
#
# COMPACT_ATOMS: atom_id res chain seq x y z
N MET A 1 -9.30 81.03 -54.07
CA MET A 1 -8.20 80.78 -53.11
C MET A 1 -8.85 80.00 -51.99
N GLU A 2 -8.86 78.67 -52.13
CA GLU A 2 -9.52 77.76 -51.19
C GLU A 2 -8.44 77.06 -50.38
N GLU A 3 -8.51 77.24 -49.07
CA GLU A 3 -7.63 76.65 -48.08
C GLU A 3 -8.33 75.41 -47.52
N TYR A 4 -7.84 74.22 -47.89
CA TYR A 4 -8.31 72.95 -47.35
C TYR A 4 -7.61 72.66 -46.03
N THR A 5 -8.33 72.79 -44.92
CA THR A 5 -7.91 72.31 -43.61
C THR A 5 -8.03 70.79 -43.53
N LYS A 6 -6.94 70.15 -43.11
CA LYS A 6 -6.75 68.72 -42.97
C LYS A 6 -7.06 68.33 -41.53
N GLU A 7 -8.32 68.05 -41.23
CA GLU A 7 -8.73 67.53 -39.92
C GLU A 7 -9.04 66.03 -39.96
N ASP A 8 -8.58 65.37 -38.90
CA ASP A 8 -9.06 64.14 -38.29
C ASP A 8 -8.85 62.78 -38.98
N SER A 9 -7.72 62.17 -38.65
CA SER A 9 -7.57 60.71 -38.65
C SER A 9 -6.88 60.19 -37.37
N ILE A 10 -7.25 60.72 -36.20
CA ILE A 10 -6.73 60.26 -34.90
C ILE A 10 -7.84 59.51 -34.15
N GLY A 11 -8.19 58.30 -34.59
CA GLY A 11 -9.29 57.55 -33.95
C GLY A 11 -9.19 56.03 -33.93
N PHE A 12 -8.34 55.39 -34.75
CA PHE A 12 -8.41 53.93 -34.93
C PHE A 12 -7.23 53.13 -34.36
N ASP A 13 -6.11 53.77 -33.98
CA ASP A 13 -4.93 53.01 -33.52
C ASP A 13 -4.88 52.72 -32.02
N LYS A 14 -5.55 53.53 -31.18
CA LYS A 14 -5.61 53.30 -29.72
C LYS A 14 -6.43 52.06 -29.34
N HIS A 15 -7.40 51.66 -30.15
CA HIS A 15 -8.25 50.49 -29.85
C HIS A 15 -7.55 49.17 -30.16
N LYS A 16 -6.72 49.13 -31.21
CA LYS A 16 -5.92 47.95 -31.60
C LYS A 16 -4.84 47.61 -30.59
N THR A 17 -4.19 48.62 -30.01
CA THR A 17 -3.15 48.43 -28.97
C THR A 17 -3.75 47.92 -27.65
N LYS A 18 -4.92 48.44 -27.23
CA LYS A 18 -5.63 47.93 -26.05
C LYS A 18 -6.05 46.46 -26.20
N MET A 19 -6.55 46.07 -27.37
CA MET A 19 -6.95 44.69 -27.63
C MET A 19 -5.75 43.72 -27.61
N LYS A 20 -4.62 44.11 -28.21
CA LYS A 20 -3.38 43.31 -28.15
C LYS A 20 -2.89 43.10 -26.71
N LEU A 21 -2.99 44.14 -25.88
CA LEU A 21 -2.59 44.07 -24.47
C LEU A 21 -3.50 43.16 -23.65
N LEU A 22 -4.81 43.17 -23.91
CA LEU A 22 -5.77 42.27 -23.26
C LEU A 22 -5.52 40.80 -23.62
N VAL A 23 -5.29 40.52 -24.91
CA VAL A 23 -4.93 39.16 -25.37
C VAL A 23 -3.64 38.69 -24.69
N PHE A 24 -2.62 39.54 -24.64
CA PHE A 24 -1.35 39.22 -23.97
C PHE A 24 -1.53 38.95 -22.47
N ALA A 25 -2.31 39.78 -21.77
CA ALA A 25 -2.62 39.58 -20.36
C ALA A 25 -3.40 38.29 -20.10
N SER A 26 -4.36 37.93 -20.97
CA SER A 26 -5.12 36.68 -20.85
C SER A 26 -4.22 35.45 -21.03
N PHE A 27 -3.30 35.49 -21.99
CA PHE A 27 -2.32 34.43 -22.22
C PHE A 27 -1.41 34.25 -21.01
N PHE A 28 -0.88 35.35 -20.45
CA PHE A 28 -0.06 35.30 -19.25
C PHE A 28 -0.84 34.82 -18.02
N GLY A 29 -2.12 35.20 -17.89
CA GLY A 29 -2.99 34.71 -16.82
C GLY A 29 -3.15 33.18 -16.86
N ILE A 30 -3.43 32.63 -18.04
CA ILE A 30 -3.51 31.18 -18.24
C ILE A 30 -2.16 30.51 -17.98
N LEU A 31 -1.05 31.10 -18.46
CA LEU A 31 0.29 30.55 -18.25
C LEU A 31 0.68 30.53 -16.77
N ILE A 32 0.41 31.60 -16.03
CA ILE A 32 0.65 31.68 -14.59
C ILE A 32 -0.23 30.66 -13.85
N LEU A 33 -1.51 30.53 -14.24
CA LEU A 33 -2.40 29.52 -13.68
C LEU A 33 -1.82 28.11 -13.89
N LEU A 34 -1.38 27.78 -15.10
CA LEU A 34 -0.79 26.48 -15.42
C LEU A 34 0.49 26.19 -14.62
N ILE A 35 1.38 27.18 -14.50
CA ILE A 35 2.59 27.07 -13.68
C ILE A 35 2.21 26.88 -12.22
N TYR A 36 1.29 27.68 -11.69
CA TYR A 36 0.84 27.58 -10.31
C TYR A 36 0.21 26.21 -10.01
N THR A 37 -0.67 25.72 -10.87
CA THR A 37 -1.27 24.39 -10.73
C THR A 37 -0.25 23.27 -10.88
N SER A 38 0.81 23.47 -11.66
CA SER A 38 1.88 22.49 -11.86
C SER A 38 2.79 22.35 -10.62
N PHE A 39 3.06 23.45 -9.91
CA PHE A 39 3.95 23.44 -8.74
C PHE A 39 3.24 23.31 -7.39
N VAL A 40 1.99 23.76 -7.28
CA VAL A 40 1.26 23.84 -5.99
C VAL A 40 0.05 22.87 -5.95
N GLY A 41 -0.34 22.30 -7.09
CA GLY A 41 -1.55 21.51 -7.23
C GLY A 41 -1.43 20.05 -6.76
N ASN A 42 -1.30 19.82 -5.45
CA ASN A 42 -1.94 18.64 -4.85
C ASN A 42 -3.43 18.99 -4.64
N PHE A 43 -4.16 19.26 -5.72
CA PHE A 43 -5.62 19.34 -5.63
C PHE A 43 -6.12 17.90 -5.52
N SER A 44 -6.60 17.53 -4.34
CA SER A 44 -7.38 16.32 -4.14
C SER A 44 -8.61 16.42 -5.05
N PHE A 45 -8.59 15.70 -6.16
CA PHE A 45 -9.74 15.61 -7.05
C PHE A 45 -10.84 14.86 -6.30
N THR A 46 -11.75 15.58 -5.63
CA THR A 46 -12.96 15.04 -4.97
C THR A 46 -14.05 14.63 -5.97
N GLY A 47 -13.68 14.39 -7.23
CA GLY A 47 -14.55 13.80 -8.24
C GLY A 47 -14.14 12.35 -8.45
N GLY A 48 -15.10 11.42 -8.38
CA GLY A 48 -14.88 9.99 -8.57
C GLY A 48 -13.96 9.73 -9.74
N THR A 49 -12.72 9.36 -9.45
CA THR A 49 -11.71 9.04 -10.46
C THR A 49 -12.10 7.70 -11.06
N ILE A 50 -12.75 7.74 -12.22
CA ILE A 50 -12.82 6.57 -13.11
C ILE A 50 -11.41 6.41 -13.65
N VAL A 51 -10.63 5.52 -13.03
CA VAL A 51 -9.30 5.17 -13.51
C VAL A 51 -9.47 4.47 -14.86
N GLU A 52 -9.05 5.17 -15.92
CA GLU A 52 -9.09 4.71 -17.29
C GLU A 52 -8.33 3.38 -17.45
N ASN A 53 -9.10 2.35 -17.84
CA ASN A 53 -8.75 1.07 -18.45
C ASN A 53 -7.25 0.75 -18.57
N ILE A 54 -6.62 0.36 -17.47
CA ILE A 54 -5.33 -0.33 -17.51
C ILE A 54 -5.64 -1.79 -17.84
N SER A 55 -5.18 -2.24 -19.00
CA SER A 55 -5.43 -3.56 -19.60
C SER A 55 -4.75 -4.73 -18.85
N ILE A 56 -4.94 -4.81 -17.54
CA ILE A 56 -4.52 -5.91 -16.69
C ILE A 56 -5.64 -6.08 -15.66
N ASN A 57 -6.26 -7.26 -15.58
CA ASN A 57 -7.37 -7.59 -14.66
C ASN A 57 -7.00 -7.51 -13.15
N LYS A 58 -5.95 -6.75 -12.79
CA LYS A 58 -5.38 -6.61 -11.46
C LYS A 58 -4.75 -5.22 -11.30
N ILE A 59 -5.01 -4.55 -10.19
CA ILE A 59 -4.40 -3.27 -9.82
C ILE A 59 -3.15 -3.56 -8.99
N LYS A 60 -2.01 -2.96 -9.32
CA LYS A 60 -0.83 -3.04 -8.44
C LYS A 60 -1.03 -2.09 -7.26
N ILE A 61 -0.86 -2.60 -6.04
CA ILE A 61 -0.97 -1.85 -4.79
C ILE A 61 0.35 -1.89 -4.02
N ASN A 62 0.72 -0.76 -3.44
CA ASN A 62 1.70 -0.64 -2.38
C ASN A 62 1.07 0.21 -1.27
N ALA A 63 0.80 -0.37 -0.12
CA ALA A 63 0.10 0.31 0.97
C ALA A 63 0.87 0.21 2.28
N ASP A 64 0.85 1.29 3.07
CA ASP A 64 1.42 1.39 4.41
C ASP A 64 0.32 1.83 5.38
N LEU A 65 -0.23 0.88 6.12
CA LEU A 65 -1.51 0.97 6.83
C LEU A 65 -1.37 0.62 8.31
N THR A 66 -2.40 0.93 9.11
CA THR A 66 -2.53 0.34 10.44
C THR A 66 -2.82 -1.17 10.33
N ILE A 67 -2.45 -1.93 11.37
CA ILE A 67 -2.50 -3.39 11.33
C ILE A 67 -3.84 -3.88 11.90
N PRO A 68 -4.66 -4.57 11.09
CA PRO A 68 -5.84 -5.25 11.60
C PRO A 68 -5.44 -6.58 12.27
N GLN A 69 -6.41 -7.18 12.92
CA GLN A 69 -6.34 -8.59 13.23
C GLN A 69 -6.59 -9.40 11.95
N LEU A 70 -5.68 -10.32 11.62
CA LEU A 70 -5.70 -11.06 10.36
C LEU A 70 -5.48 -12.55 10.58
N GLU A 71 -6.29 -13.37 9.92
CA GLU A 71 -6.08 -14.82 9.80
C GLU A 71 -5.75 -15.16 8.34
N LEU A 72 -4.66 -15.90 8.13
CA LEU A 72 -4.24 -16.41 6.84
C LEU A 72 -4.16 -17.93 6.93
N ASP A 73 -4.64 -18.62 5.90
CA ASP A 73 -4.66 -20.08 5.75
C ASP A 73 -4.28 -20.42 4.32
N ASP A 74 -2.99 -20.58 4.05
CA ASP A 74 -2.46 -20.76 2.70
C ASP A 74 -1.04 -21.37 2.69
N GLU A 75 -0.49 -21.53 1.49
CA GLU A 75 0.90 -21.84 1.22
C GLU A 75 1.71 -20.56 0.98
N PHE A 76 2.77 -20.37 1.78
CA PHE A 76 3.67 -19.23 1.68
C PHE A 76 5.09 -19.71 1.38
N ASN A 77 5.77 -19.04 0.46
CA ASN A 77 7.15 -19.37 0.12
C ASN A 77 8.11 -19.13 1.29
N SER A 78 7.93 -18.04 2.02
CA SER A 78 8.73 -17.77 3.21
C SER A 78 7.98 -16.93 4.24
N ILE A 79 8.11 -17.32 5.51
CA ILE A 79 7.73 -16.50 6.65
C ILE A 79 9.01 -16.16 7.42
N LYS A 80 9.19 -14.89 7.75
CA LYS A 80 10.26 -14.40 8.63
C LYS A 80 9.63 -13.70 9.82
N ILE A 81 10.01 -14.12 11.02
CA ILE A 81 9.48 -13.61 12.28
C ILE A 81 10.66 -13.12 13.11
N LYS A 82 10.57 -11.88 13.61
CA LYS A 82 11.49 -11.35 14.60
C LYS A 82 10.73 -10.97 15.86
N GLY A 83 11.08 -11.55 17.00
CA GLY A 83 10.32 -11.34 18.23
C GLY A 83 10.93 -12.01 19.44
N ASN A 84 10.17 -12.04 20.52
CA ASN A 84 10.52 -12.69 21.77
C ASN A 84 9.24 -12.89 22.60
N SER A 85 9.19 -14.01 23.29
CA SER A 85 8.09 -14.34 24.20
C SER A 85 8.52 -15.49 25.10
N ASN A 86 7.86 -15.66 26.24
CA ASN A 86 8.05 -16.85 27.08
C ASN A 86 7.33 -18.08 26.49
N SER A 87 7.48 -18.31 25.19
CA SER A 87 6.84 -19.40 24.42
C SER A 87 7.92 -20.27 23.79
N PHE A 88 7.56 -21.49 23.46
CA PHE A 88 8.42 -22.42 22.75
C PHE A 88 7.95 -22.61 21.31
N LEU A 89 8.93 -22.68 20.39
CA LEU A 89 8.68 -23.15 19.03
C LEU A 89 8.88 -24.66 18.96
N TYR A 90 7.88 -25.37 18.47
CA TYR A 90 7.97 -26.79 18.20
C TYR A 90 8.23 -27.02 16.71
N VAL A 91 9.27 -27.77 16.36
CA VAL A 91 9.64 -28.14 14.98
C VAL A 91 9.78 -29.66 14.92
N GLY A 92 8.72 -30.33 14.44
CA GLY A 92 8.58 -31.78 14.54
C GLY A 92 8.55 -32.23 16.00
N ASN A 93 9.53 -33.04 16.41
CA ASN A 93 9.66 -33.51 17.80
C ASN A 93 10.66 -32.67 18.62
N GLN A 94 11.18 -31.58 18.05
CA GLN A 94 12.16 -30.71 18.71
C GLN A 94 11.45 -29.50 19.31
N LYS A 95 11.92 -29.07 20.47
CA LYS A 95 11.39 -27.93 21.23
C LYS A 95 12.49 -26.89 21.36
N PHE A 96 12.20 -25.65 20.98
CA PHE A 96 13.13 -24.52 21.03
C PHE A 96 12.58 -23.44 21.96
N ASP A 97 13.39 -23.01 22.92
CA ASP A 97 13.08 -21.90 23.80
C ASP A 97 13.25 -20.56 23.06
N LEU A 98 12.26 -19.67 23.16
CA LEU A 98 12.27 -18.35 22.56
C LEU A 98 12.23 -17.24 23.62
N SER A 99 12.58 -17.55 24.88
CA SER A 99 12.69 -16.57 25.95
C SER A 99 13.79 -15.53 25.69
N ASP A 100 14.77 -15.87 24.86
CA ASP A 100 15.87 -14.97 24.50
C ASP A 100 15.39 -13.68 23.84
N PHE A 101 16.13 -12.60 24.06
CA PHE A 101 15.84 -11.32 23.41
C PHE A 101 16.23 -11.38 21.91
N ASN A 102 15.30 -11.02 21.03
CA ASN A 102 15.48 -10.92 19.57
C ASN A 102 15.64 -12.23 18.80
N ASN A 103 14.79 -13.22 19.06
CA ASN A 103 14.69 -14.39 18.21
C ASN A 103 14.35 -14.01 16.77
N TYR A 104 15.01 -14.69 15.83
CA TYR A 104 14.81 -14.55 14.40
C TYR A 104 14.56 -15.92 13.79
N ILE A 105 13.34 -16.13 13.31
CA ILE A 105 12.84 -17.39 12.79
C ILE A 105 12.58 -17.20 11.29
N ILE A 106 13.16 -18.06 10.45
CA ILE A 106 12.85 -18.13 9.02
C ILE A 106 12.27 -19.50 8.73
N LEU A 107 11.14 -19.51 8.04
CA LEU A 107 10.41 -20.68 7.60
C LEU A 107 10.31 -20.66 6.09
N GLU A 108 10.63 -21.75 5.43
CA GLU A 108 10.57 -21.88 3.98
C GLU A 108 9.53 -22.91 3.56
N ASN A 109 8.71 -22.55 2.56
CA ASN A 109 7.57 -23.32 2.07
C ASN A 109 6.63 -23.69 3.22
N TYR A 110 6.10 -22.69 3.90
CA TYR A 110 5.15 -22.87 4.97
C TYR A 110 3.76 -23.15 4.38
N GLU A 111 3.10 -24.20 4.86
CA GLU A 111 1.69 -24.51 4.56
C GLU A 111 0.93 -24.53 5.89
N GLY A 112 -0.03 -23.62 6.08
CA GLY A 112 -0.87 -23.66 7.27
C GLY A 112 -1.47 -22.33 7.67
N LYS A 113 -1.79 -22.22 8.96
CA LYS A 113 -2.58 -21.15 9.53
C LYS A 113 -1.76 -20.24 10.42
N ILE A 114 -1.87 -18.94 10.16
CA ILE A 114 -1.34 -17.89 11.01
C ILE A 114 -2.45 -16.88 11.33
N TYR A 115 -2.62 -16.58 12.62
CA TYR A 115 -3.55 -15.57 13.11
C TYR A 115 -2.82 -14.62 14.04
N PHE A 116 -2.86 -13.33 13.72
CA PHE A 116 -2.05 -12.32 14.37
C PHE A 116 -2.76 -10.96 14.41
N ASN A 117 -2.26 -10.07 15.26
CA ASN A 117 -2.57 -8.64 15.23
C ASN A 117 -1.28 -7.82 15.20
N ASN A 118 -1.35 -6.54 15.56
CA ASN A 118 -0.22 -5.61 15.60
C ASN A 118 0.98 -6.02 16.49
N GLU A 119 0.80 -6.92 17.45
CA GLU A 119 1.82 -7.22 18.48
C GLU A 119 2.06 -8.71 18.69
N ASN A 120 1.04 -9.56 18.48
CA ASN A 120 1.09 -10.97 18.82
C ASN A 120 0.63 -11.86 17.66
N ILE A 121 1.26 -13.02 17.56
CA ILE A 121 0.76 -14.17 16.81
C ILE A 121 0.04 -15.06 17.81
N PHE A 122 -1.27 -15.20 17.65
CA PHE A 122 -2.14 -15.96 18.57
C PHE A 122 -2.29 -17.43 18.15
N LYS A 123 -2.19 -17.69 16.85
CA LYS A 123 -2.24 -19.04 16.30
C LYS A 123 -1.19 -19.16 15.22
N PHE A 124 -0.38 -20.20 15.32
CA PHE A 124 0.65 -20.50 14.36
C PHE A 124 0.76 -22.01 14.26
N ASN A 125 0.22 -22.62 13.21
CA ASN A 125 0.27 -24.07 13.05
C ASN A 125 0.30 -24.45 11.58
N GLY A 126 1.35 -25.16 11.18
CA GLY A 126 1.54 -25.54 9.78
C GLY A 126 2.61 -26.60 9.59
N LYS A 127 3.07 -26.70 8.35
CA LYS A 127 4.19 -27.54 7.94
C LYS A 127 5.20 -26.68 7.19
N VAL A 128 6.47 -27.05 7.28
CA VAL A 128 7.58 -26.34 6.63
C VAL A 128 8.58 -27.32 6.05
N ASN A 129 9.28 -26.89 5.00
CA ASN A 129 10.39 -27.67 4.44
C ASN A 129 11.71 -27.40 5.16
N ASN A 130 11.94 -26.16 5.56
CA ASN A 130 13.15 -25.74 6.23
C ASN A 130 12.82 -24.71 7.32
N THR A 131 13.57 -24.75 8.41
CA THR A 131 13.44 -23.82 9.53
C THR A 131 14.83 -23.37 9.93
N ILE A 132 15.02 -22.07 10.09
CA ILE A 132 16.26 -21.48 10.56
C ILE A 132 15.91 -20.64 11.78
N ILE A 133 16.57 -20.91 12.90
CA ILE A 133 16.38 -20.16 14.15
C ILE A 133 17.71 -19.51 14.50
N ASN A 134 17.73 -18.18 14.60
CA ASN A 134 18.92 -17.39 14.94
C ASN A 134 20.13 -17.73 14.03
N GLY A 135 19.88 -17.99 12.75
CA GLY A 135 20.89 -18.35 11.75
C GLY A 135 21.31 -19.82 11.73
N ILE A 136 20.77 -20.65 12.63
CA ILE A 136 21.05 -22.08 12.73
C ILE A 136 19.94 -22.87 12.03
N PRO A 137 20.25 -23.63 10.95
CA PRO A 137 19.28 -24.52 10.34
C PRO A 137 18.85 -25.63 11.30
N VAL A 138 17.53 -25.79 11.44
CA VAL A 138 16.90 -26.85 12.22
C VAL A 138 16.42 -27.92 11.26
N THR A 139 17.12 -29.05 11.28
CA THR A 139 16.72 -30.22 10.49
C THR A 139 15.81 -31.11 11.32
N SER A 140 14.64 -31.42 10.79
CA SER A 140 13.77 -32.43 11.37
C SER A 140 14.11 -33.81 10.79
N LYS A 141 14.03 -34.85 11.63
CA LYS A 141 14.14 -36.24 11.18
C LYS A 141 13.05 -36.63 10.18
N SER A 142 11.92 -35.91 10.14
CA SER A 142 10.81 -36.19 9.21
C SER A 142 11.06 -35.68 7.77
N GLY A 143 12.13 -34.91 7.53
CA GLY A 143 12.41 -34.34 6.21
C GLY A 143 11.42 -33.23 5.82
N LYS A 144 10.95 -33.26 4.56
CA LYS A 144 9.98 -32.30 4.02
C LYS A 144 8.66 -32.36 4.82
N ASN A 145 7.93 -31.24 4.89
CA ASN A 145 6.63 -31.14 5.56
C ASN A 145 6.67 -31.34 7.10
N THR A 146 7.69 -30.80 7.74
CA THR A 146 7.83 -30.84 9.21
C THR A 146 6.79 -29.97 9.87
N LYS A 147 6.01 -30.53 10.82
CA LYS A 147 5.03 -29.75 11.59
C LYS A 147 5.71 -28.66 12.42
N ILE A 148 5.11 -27.48 12.44
CA ILE A 148 5.60 -26.35 13.22
C ILE A 148 4.46 -25.61 13.93
N TYR A 149 4.66 -25.23 15.18
CA TYR A 149 3.72 -24.40 15.93
C TYR A 149 4.37 -23.70 17.14
N PHE A 150 3.75 -22.60 17.58
CA PHE A 150 4.00 -22.02 18.91
C PHE A 150 3.03 -22.64 19.92
N ASP A 151 3.50 -22.90 21.15
CA ASP A 151 2.63 -23.40 22.23
C ASP A 151 1.74 -22.32 22.85
N GLU A 152 2.19 -21.08 22.82
CA GLU A 152 1.50 -19.91 23.35
C GLU A 152 1.54 -18.76 22.33
N ASN A 153 0.98 -17.61 22.72
CA ASN A 153 1.06 -16.41 21.90
C ASN A 153 2.52 -15.95 21.76
N PHE A 154 2.93 -15.67 20.53
CA PHE A 154 4.28 -15.19 20.24
C PHE A 154 4.26 -13.68 19.98
N SER A 155 4.92 -12.91 20.85
CA SER A 155 5.10 -11.47 20.68
C SER A 155 6.19 -11.19 19.64
N TYR A 156 5.90 -10.29 18.70
CA TYR A 156 6.77 -10.04 17.57
C TYR A 156 6.92 -8.55 17.26
N SER A 157 8.10 -8.20 16.76
CA SER A 157 8.46 -6.85 16.30
C SER A 157 8.40 -6.71 14.79
N SER A 158 8.53 -7.83 14.07
CA SER A 158 8.44 -7.89 12.62
C SER A 158 7.92 -9.26 12.17
N LEU A 159 6.99 -9.25 11.21
CA LEU A 159 6.48 -10.43 10.50
C LEU A 159 6.55 -10.13 9.01
N GLU A 160 7.18 -10.98 8.23
CA GLU A 160 7.28 -10.82 6.78
C GLU A 160 6.87 -12.13 6.11
N ILE A 161 5.84 -12.06 5.28
CA ILE A 161 5.31 -13.18 4.49
C ILE A 161 5.60 -12.83 3.03
N ARG A 162 6.49 -13.60 2.41
CA ARG A 162 6.93 -13.37 1.05
C ARG A 162 6.27 -14.32 0.07
N ASN A 163 5.91 -13.73 -1.06
CA ASN A 163 5.50 -14.31 -2.31
C ASN A 163 4.35 -15.30 -2.12
N MET A 164 3.13 -14.87 -2.45
CA MET A 164 1.86 -15.64 -2.49
C MET A 164 0.97 -15.55 -1.24
N ALA A 165 1.07 -14.50 -0.42
CA ALA A 165 -0.01 -14.27 0.54
C ALA A 165 -1.30 -13.92 -0.23
N PHE A 166 -2.32 -14.77 -0.15
CA PHE A 166 -3.64 -14.51 -0.71
C PHE A 166 -4.63 -14.11 0.39
N ILE A 167 -5.25 -12.95 0.24
CA ILE A 167 -6.31 -12.49 1.13
C ILE A 167 -7.56 -12.28 0.29
N LYS A 168 -8.57 -13.12 0.52
CA LYS A 168 -9.82 -13.08 -0.26
C LYS A 168 -10.51 -11.71 -0.14
N LYS A 169 -10.60 -11.20 1.09
CA LYS A 169 -11.16 -9.89 1.41
C LYS A 169 -10.50 -9.38 2.69
N LEU A 170 -10.07 -8.12 2.68
CA LEU A 170 -9.59 -7.40 3.84
C LEU A 170 -10.50 -6.18 4.02
N ASP A 171 -11.13 -6.06 5.18
CA ASP A 171 -12.21 -5.09 5.43
C ASP A 171 -12.06 -4.56 6.86
N TYR A 172 -11.59 -3.32 7.00
CA TYR A 172 -11.31 -2.71 8.29
C TYR A 172 -11.09 -1.20 8.20
N THR A 173 -11.29 -0.50 9.31
CA THR A 173 -10.93 0.92 9.45
C THR A 173 -9.43 1.10 9.62
N THR A 174 -8.83 2.00 8.85
CA THR A 174 -7.39 2.26 8.90
C THR A 174 -7.02 3.67 8.47
N SER A 175 -5.83 4.09 8.89
CA SER A 175 -5.12 5.24 8.33
C SER A 175 -3.85 4.80 7.62
N GLY A 176 -3.36 5.61 6.70
CA GLY A 176 -2.10 5.33 6.01
C GLY A 176 -2.07 5.83 4.57
N LYS A 177 -1.09 5.33 3.82
CA LYS A 177 -0.90 5.70 2.42
C LYS A 177 -1.07 4.50 1.51
N ILE A 178 -1.83 4.68 0.43
CA ILE A 178 -2.05 3.67 -0.60
C ILE A 178 -1.55 4.22 -1.93
N SER A 179 -0.59 3.53 -2.52
CA SER A 179 -0.02 3.83 -3.83
C SER A 179 -0.48 2.79 -4.83
N LEU A 180 -1.13 3.23 -5.90
CA LEU A 180 -1.66 2.37 -6.95
C LEU A 180 -0.87 2.54 -8.25
N ASN A 181 -0.73 1.44 -8.99
CA ASN A 181 -0.13 1.40 -10.33
C ASN A 181 1.25 2.05 -10.39
N ASN A 182 2.12 1.69 -9.42
CA ASN A 182 3.47 2.24 -9.26
C ASN A 182 3.49 3.75 -8.92
N GLY A 183 2.61 4.21 -8.03
CA GLY A 183 2.61 5.60 -7.56
C GLY A 183 1.93 6.60 -8.48
N LYS A 184 1.24 6.13 -9.53
CA LYS A 184 0.42 7.00 -10.38
C LYS A 184 -0.72 7.65 -9.60
N ASN A 185 -1.31 6.90 -8.67
CA ASN A 185 -2.31 7.42 -7.75
C ASN A 185 -1.80 7.16 -6.33
N VAL A 186 -1.73 8.21 -5.51
CA VAL A 186 -1.39 8.12 -4.11
C VAL A 186 -2.57 8.64 -3.31
N LEU A 187 -3.11 7.80 -2.45
CA LEU A 187 -4.23 8.08 -1.58
C LEU A 187 -3.70 8.16 -0.16
N ASP A 188 -4.06 9.22 0.55
CA ASP A 188 -3.80 9.36 1.99
C ASP A 188 -5.15 9.21 2.69
N ILE A 189 -5.28 8.17 3.51
CA ILE A 189 -6.52 7.81 4.18
C ILE A 189 -6.36 8.02 5.69
N ASN A 190 -7.42 8.52 6.33
CA ASN A 190 -7.39 8.83 7.75
C ASN A 190 -8.66 8.35 8.45
N ASP A 191 -8.55 7.23 9.17
CA ASP A 191 -9.66 6.60 9.90
C ASP A 191 -10.84 6.25 8.98
N GLU A 192 -10.53 5.75 7.78
CA GLU A 192 -11.51 5.40 6.74
C GLU A 192 -11.66 3.88 6.64
N GLU A 193 -12.84 3.41 6.24
CA GLU A 193 -13.09 1.99 5.99
C GLU A 193 -12.43 1.59 4.68
N LEU A 194 -11.47 0.66 4.76
CA LEU A 194 -10.74 0.13 3.62
C LEU A 194 -11.20 -1.30 3.33
N ILE A 195 -11.65 -1.52 2.10
CA ILE A 195 -12.02 -2.83 1.58
C ILE A 195 -11.10 -3.18 0.41
N ILE A 196 -10.27 -4.20 0.58
CA ILE A 196 -9.41 -4.77 -0.46
C ILE A 196 -9.93 -6.16 -0.83
N ASP A 197 -10.21 -6.36 -2.11
CA ASP A 197 -10.67 -7.64 -2.65
C ASP A 197 -9.55 -8.39 -3.37
N ARG A 198 -9.40 -9.68 -3.03
CA ARG A 198 -8.48 -10.65 -3.66
C ARG A 198 -7.04 -10.11 -3.76
N PHE A 199 -6.47 -9.73 -2.63
CA PHE A 199 -5.05 -9.39 -2.56
C PHE A 199 -4.18 -10.62 -2.79
N GLN A 200 -3.12 -10.45 -3.57
CA GLN A 200 -2.09 -11.43 -3.83
C GLN A 200 -0.72 -10.73 -3.85
N GLY A 201 0.15 -11.04 -2.89
CA GLY A 201 1.47 -10.41 -2.85
C GLY A 201 2.27 -10.71 -1.59
N ASP A 202 3.12 -9.75 -1.24
CA ASP A 202 3.95 -9.74 -0.05
C ASP A 202 3.27 -8.94 1.05
N LEU A 203 3.32 -9.50 2.26
CA LEU A 203 2.81 -8.85 3.46
C LEU A 203 3.97 -8.65 4.44
N LYS A 204 4.13 -7.42 4.94
CA LYS A 204 5.14 -7.12 5.94
C LYS A 204 4.56 -6.27 7.06
N ILE A 205 4.76 -6.72 8.27
CA ILE A 205 4.48 -5.96 9.48
C ILE A 205 5.80 -5.56 10.11
N SER A 206 5.99 -4.27 10.28
CA SER A 206 7.14 -3.73 11.02
C SER A 206 6.80 -2.35 11.54
N ARG A 207 7.34 -1.98 12.71
CA ARG A 207 7.09 -0.65 13.31
C ARG A 207 5.59 -0.33 13.44
N ARG A 208 4.78 -1.33 13.80
CA ARG A 208 3.31 -1.23 13.96
C ARG A 208 2.55 -0.82 12.70
N LYS A 209 3.13 -1.06 11.52
CA LYS A 209 2.50 -0.80 10.24
C LYS A 209 2.41 -2.05 9.38
N LEU A 210 1.29 -2.21 8.69
CA LEU A 210 1.04 -3.23 7.69
C LEU A 210 1.45 -2.68 6.32
N ASN A 211 2.45 -3.30 5.73
CA ASN A 211 2.88 -3.03 4.37
C ASN A 211 2.38 -4.14 3.45
N LEU A 212 1.59 -3.78 2.44
CA LEU A 212 1.10 -4.67 1.39
C LEU A 212 1.76 -4.28 0.08
N ASP A 213 2.43 -5.22 -0.60
CA ASP A 213 2.98 -5.01 -1.94
C ASP A 213 2.55 -6.15 -2.84
N GLY A 214 1.73 -5.85 -3.86
CA GLY A 214 1.18 -6.90 -4.70
C GLY A 214 0.08 -6.42 -5.62
N TYR A 215 -0.88 -7.30 -5.86
CA TYR A 215 -1.99 -7.10 -6.78
C TYR A 215 -3.32 -7.32 -6.10
N ILE A 216 -4.32 -6.52 -6.46
CA ILE A 216 -5.70 -6.62 -5.97
C ILE A 216 -6.67 -6.64 -7.13
N ALA A 217 -7.87 -7.18 -6.92
CA ALA A 217 -8.95 -7.10 -7.89
C ALA A 217 -9.85 -5.89 -7.68
N GLY A 218 -9.99 -5.43 -6.44
CA GLY A 218 -10.83 -4.30 -6.08
C GLY A 218 -10.30 -3.56 -4.86
N LEU A 219 -10.55 -2.26 -4.84
CA LEU A 219 -10.27 -1.36 -3.74
C LEU A 219 -11.49 -0.45 -3.53
N LYS A 220 -12.00 -0.39 -2.31
CA LYS A 220 -13.01 0.59 -1.92
C LYS A 220 -12.58 1.25 -0.62
N ILE A 221 -12.69 2.57 -0.57
CA ILE A 221 -12.45 3.40 0.59
C ILE A 221 -13.76 4.16 0.86
N VAL A 222 -14.28 4.06 2.08
CA VAL A 222 -15.50 4.73 2.51
C VAL A 222 -15.14 5.65 3.67
N GLY A 223 -15.43 6.95 3.52
CA GLY A 223 -15.00 7.97 4.48
C GLY A 223 -15.13 9.38 3.93
N ASP A 224 -14.16 10.24 4.28
CA ASP A 224 -14.11 11.61 3.76
C ASP A 224 -13.76 11.62 2.26
N SER A 225 -12.98 10.62 1.83
CA SER A 225 -12.64 10.33 0.45
C SER A 225 -13.36 9.09 -0.04
N ASP A 226 -14.63 9.20 -0.43
CA ASP A 226 -15.35 8.09 -1.06
C ASP A 226 -14.69 7.74 -2.42
N ILE A 227 -13.93 6.64 -2.44
CA ILE A 227 -13.18 6.17 -3.62
C ILE A 227 -13.50 4.70 -3.85
N SER A 228 -13.91 4.35 -5.07
CA SER A 228 -14.16 2.97 -5.48
C SER A 228 -13.47 2.66 -6.78
N ILE A 229 -12.61 1.64 -6.78
CA ILE A 229 -11.86 1.16 -7.94
C ILE A 229 -12.09 -0.34 -8.08
N VAL A 230 -12.70 -0.74 -9.20
CA VAL A 230 -13.01 -2.15 -9.51
C VAL A 230 -12.48 -2.45 -10.91
N VAL A 231 -11.86 -3.62 -11.09
CA VAL A 231 -11.41 -4.14 -12.40
C VAL A 231 -12.26 -5.32 -12.84
#